data_AF-A0A142L201-F1
#
_entry.id   AF-A0A142L201-F1
#
_cell.length_a   1.000
_cell.length_b   1.000
_cell.length_c   1.000
_cell.angle_alpha   90.00
_cell.angle_beta   90.00
_cell.angle_gamma   90.00
#
_symmetry.space_group_name_H-M   'P 1'
#
loop_
_entity.id
_entity.type
_entity.pdbx_description
1 polymer ?
#
loop_
_entity_poly.entity_id
_entity_poly.type
_entity_poly.pdbx_seq_one_letter_code
_entity_poly.pdbx_strand_id
1 'polypeptide(L)'
;MKRNKTVLGLVITDGVGFRNFILSDFIREAKEKFDEVIIFSCLPNSAYSGHSINCRIKEIPIFKEHFVTWIFRKTKEIAHLKKYASNNYGIRDNLKINYNNAKTLRGFFTRAIFKITDWFHSEKNILFIEKLQELSFRFHKNNSLFDKLLEENPVDILFFTHQRPPFIAPIIASAKRKKIKTASFIFSWDNLASKGRMAGLFDYYLVWSELMKKELIYFYESVDKDNIFIVGTPQFEPYILERYIESKDSFSKRFKIKTDIPTVLFTCNDSSSENDPIYAEILAEQIKSKKVIANLIIRTSPAEEPDRFMHLKNKYPFIIWNFPEWKLTRAEHPEPWTQRVPTTNDILTLRSLLAYSDVVINVLSTISLDAFIFEKPVINPVFGNNENELFNDQHFLKYKHLTHLVESNSSYIVHNQSELTRAIEDCLQNPRIKNEARKAFIRLEIGGEINGTSNRIAQTLHSIVS
;
A
#
# COMPACT_ATOMS: atom_id res chain seq x y z
N MET A 1 -4.41 -20.66 34.87
CA MET A 1 -3.24 -21.33 34.24
C MET A 1 -2.72 -20.42 33.14
N LYS A 2 -1.51 -19.87 33.27
CA LYS A 2 -0.83 -19.26 32.12
C LYS A 2 -0.64 -20.35 31.08
N ARG A 3 -0.92 -20.07 29.81
CA ARG A 3 -0.56 -20.99 28.73
C ARG A 3 0.96 -21.06 28.65
N ASN A 4 1.49 -22.28 28.52
CA ASN A 4 2.92 -22.52 28.35
C ASN A 4 3.40 -22.30 26.89
N LYS A 5 2.53 -21.82 25.99
CA LYS A 5 2.85 -21.63 24.57
C LYS A 5 2.53 -20.21 24.13
N THR A 6 3.46 -19.55 23.44
CA THR A 6 3.25 -18.25 22.80
C THR A 6 2.64 -18.43 21.41
N VAL A 7 1.54 -17.75 21.15
CA VAL A 7 0.77 -17.90 19.91
C VAL A 7 0.56 -16.56 19.22
N LEU A 8 1.05 -16.45 17.99
CA LEU A 8 0.81 -15.31 17.11
C LEU A 8 -0.44 -15.53 16.26
N GLY A 9 -1.39 -14.60 16.33
CA GLY A 9 -2.46 -14.48 15.35
C GLY A 9 -2.11 -13.49 14.25
N LEU A 10 -1.74 -13.95 13.07
CA LEU A 10 -1.47 -13.10 11.91
C LEU A 10 -2.77 -12.80 11.15
N VAL A 11 -3.19 -11.53 11.12
CA VAL A 11 -4.38 -11.09 10.39
C VAL A 11 -3.98 -10.63 8.99
N ILE A 12 -4.20 -11.48 7.97
CA ILE A 12 -4.00 -11.12 6.55
C ILE A 12 -5.23 -10.39 6.06
N THR A 13 -5.12 -9.07 5.93
CA THR A 13 -6.25 -8.18 5.60
C THR A 13 -6.63 -8.20 4.11
N ASP A 14 -5.66 -8.29 3.21
CA ASP A 14 -5.85 -8.18 1.76
C ASP A 14 -4.68 -8.81 0.99
N GLY A 15 -4.73 -8.76 -0.34
CA GLY A 15 -3.65 -9.26 -1.18
C GLY A 15 -2.31 -8.55 -1.02
N VAL A 16 -2.28 -7.32 -0.51
CA VAL A 16 -1.02 -6.63 -0.22
C VAL A 16 -0.39 -7.15 1.07
N GLY A 17 -1.21 -7.37 2.11
CA GLY A 17 -0.82 -8.11 3.31
C GLY A 17 -0.33 -9.52 2.97
N PHE A 18 -0.98 -10.19 2.02
CA PHE A 18 -0.52 -11.48 1.50
C PHE A 18 0.87 -11.36 0.86
N ARG A 19 1.07 -10.42 -0.07
CA ARG A 19 2.40 -10.16 -0.66
C ARG A 19 3.47 -9.94 0.40
N ASN A 20 3.17 -9.10 1.37
CA ASN A 20 4.14 -8.60 2.34
C ASN A 20 4.47 -9.62 3.43
N PHE A 21 3.57 -10.53 3.79
CA PHE A 21 3.76 -11.44 4.94
C PHE A 21 3.66 -12.93 4.59
N ILE A 22 3.12 -13.28 3.43
CA ILE A 22 3.02 -14.67 2.96
C ILE A 22 4.08 -14.98 1.89
N LEU A 23 4.37 -14.03 1.00
CA LEU A 23 5.40 -14.19 -0.04
C LEU A 23 6.80 -13.75 0.42
N SER A 24 6.90 -13.16 1.61
CA SER A 24 8.16 -12.83 2.29
C SER A 24 8.64 -13.99 3.18
N ASP A 25 9.71 -13.79 3.95
CA ASP A 25 10.20 -14.81 4.89
C ASP A 25 9.47 -14.78 6.25
N PHE A 26 8.51 -13.88 6.43
CA PHE A 26 7.86 -13.63 7.72
C PHE A 26 7.28 -14.87 8.40
N ILE A 27 6.59 -15.75 7.67
CA ILE A 27 6.02 -16.96 8.28
C ILE A 27 7.11 -17.89 8.82
N ARG A 28 8.26 -18.00 8.14
CA ARG A 28 9.40 -18.80 8.62
C ARG A 28 9.93 -18.20 9.91
N GLU A 29 10.26 -16.92 9.88
CA GLU A 29 10.81 -16.18 11.01
C GLU A 29 9.87 -16.17 12.22
N ALA A 30 8.56 -16.02 12.00
CA ALA A 30 7.57 -16.05 13.08
C ALA A 30 7.49 -17.42 13.75
N LYS A 31 7.64 -18.53 13.02
CA LYS A 31 7.65 -19.89 13.60
C LYS A 31 8.91 -20.20 14.39
N GLU A 32 10.00 -19.47 14.16
CA GLU A 32 11.21 -19.58 14.98
C GLU A 32 11.07 -18.84 16.32
N LYS A 33 10.13 -17.90 16.42
CA LYS A 33 9.92 -17.09 17.62
C LYS A 33 8.70 -17.52 18.43
N PHE A 34 7.63 -17.94 17.79
CA PHE A 34 6.38 -18.34 18.45
C PHE A 34 6.19 -19.85 18.41
N ASP A 35 5.65 -20.43 19.47
CA ASP A 35 5.30 -21.86 19.52
C ASP A 35 4.23 -22.23 18.48
N GLU A 36 3.37 -21.27 18.12
CA GLU A 36 2.36 -21.44 17.08
C GLU A 36 2.05 -20.12 16.35
N VAL A 37 1.82 -20.23 15.03
CA VAL A 37 1.30 -19.15 14.19
C VAL A 37 -0.05 -19.57 13.61
N ILE A 38 -1.09 -18.79 13.90
CA ILE A 38 -2.44 -18.94 13.34
C ILE A 38 -2.69 -17.79 12.38
N ILE A 39 -3.12 -18.09 11.16
CA ILE A 39 -3.49 -17.07 10.17
C ILE A 39 -5.00 -16.82 10.26
N PHE A 40 -5.39 -15.60 10.58
CA PHE A 40 -6.75 -15.11 10.47
C PHE A 40 -6.89 -14.33 9.16
N SER A 41 -7.58 -14.89 8.18
CA SER A 41 -7.53 -14.39 6.80
C SER A 41 -8.82 -13.71 6.40
N CYS A 42 -8.75 -12.47 5.90
CA CYS A 42 -9.86 -11.83 5.18
C CYS A 42 -9.99 -12.36 3.73
N LEU A 43 -8.96 -13.04 3.22
CA LEU A 43 -8.97 -13.78 1.96
C LEU A 43 -9.49 -15.21 2.16
N PRO A 44 -10.08 -15.86 1.14
CA PRO A 44 -10.48 -17.26 1.24
C PRO A 44 -9.29 -18.21 1.41
N ASN A 45 -9.51 -19.39 2.02
CA ASN A 45 -8.48 -20.41 2.22
C ASN A 45 -7.83 -20.85 0.90
N SER A 46 -8.58 -20.82 -0.20
CA SER A 46 -8.08 -21.13 -1.55
C SER A 46 -6.98 -20.18 -2.03
N ALA A 47 -6.87 -18.97 -1.47
CA ALA A 47 -5.80 -18.02 -1.80
C ALA A 47 -4.41 -18.52 -1.34
N TYR A 48 -4.37 -19.45 -0.39
CA TYR A 48 -3.13 -20.02 0.15
C TYR A 48 -2.75 -21.34 -0.51
N SER A 49 -3.61 -21.89 -1.37
CA SER A 49 -3.35 -23.13 -2.10
C SER A 49 -2.07 -23.03 -2.93
N GLY A 50 -1.16 -23.99 -2.77
CA GLY A 50 0.13 -24.00 -3.48
C GLY A 50 1.25 -23.27 -2.75
N HIS A 51 0.98 -22.64 -1.60
CA HIS A 51 2.00 -22.11 -0.71
C HIS A 51 2.21 -23.07 0.47
N SER A 52 3.46 -23.46 0.73
CA SER A 52 3.81 -24.37 1.82
C SER A 52 3.80 -23.67 3.18
N ILE A 53 2.62 -23.18 3.58
CA ILE A 53 2.39 -22.44 4.82
C ILE A 53 1.86 -23.46 5.82
N ASN A 54 2.75 -24.13 6.55
CA ASN A 54 2.38 -25.09 7.58
C ASN A 54 1.77 -24.38 8.83
N CYS A 55 0.66 -23.67 8.66
CA CYS A 55 -0.06 -22.90 9.69
C CYS A 55 -1.55 -23.25 9.64
N ARG A 56 -2.25 -23.12 10.77
CA ARG A 56 -3.71 -23.15 10.76
C ARG A 56 -4.23 -21.86 10.15
N ILE A 57 -5.13 -21.97 9.17
CA ILE A 57 -5.78 -20.83 8.52
C ILE A 57 -7.24 -20.79 8.93
N LYS A 58 -7.70 -19.63 9.39
CA LYS A 58 -9.07 -19.35 9.80
C LYS A 58 -9.58 -18.16 9.03
N GLU A 59 -10.58 -18.37 8.17
CA GLU A 59 -11.23 -17.26 7.47
C GLU A 59 -11.99 -16.37 8.45
N ILE A 60 -11.77 -15.07 8.34
CA ILE A 60 -12.51 -14.05 9.08
C ILE A 60 -13.87 -13.86 8.40
N PRO A 61 -14.99 -13.86 9.15
CA PRO A 61 -16.32 -13.60 8.61
C PRO A 61 -16.38 -12.26 7.86
N ILE A 62 -17.04 -12.25 6.70
CA ILE A 62 -17.25 -11.02 5.94
C ILE A 62 -18.11 -10.05 6.75
N PHE A 63 -17.59 -8.85 6.96
CA PHE A 63 -18.31 -7.76 7.60
C PHE A 63 -18.99 -6.87 6.56
N LYS A 64 -20.33 -6.83 6.59
CA LYS A 64 -21.13 -5.87 5.83
C LYS A 64 -21.57 -4.76 6.76
N GLU A 65 -21.03 -3.56 6.56
CA GLU A 65 -21.25 -2.44 7.47
C GLU A 65 -22.72 -1.98 7.50
N HIS A 66 -23.34 -2.02 8.70
CA HIS A 66 -24.65 -1.42 8.93
C HIS A 66 -24.59 0.11 8.95
N PHE A 67 -25.73 0.74 8.61
CA PHE A 67 -25.82 2.20 8.46
C PHE A 67 -25.40 2.99 9.71
N VAL A 68 -25.78 2.53 10.91
CA VAL A 68 -25.39 3.21 12.17
C VAL A 68 -23.88 3.12 12.41
N THR A 69 -23.28 1.95 12.17
CA THR A 69 -21.81 1.79 12.23
C THR A 69 -21.12 2.67 11.21
N TRP A 70 -21.66 2.76 9.99
CA TRP A 70 -21.18 3.65 8.94
C TRP A 70 -21.22 5.12 9.39
N ILE A 71 -22.27 5.57 10.09
CA ILE A 71 -22.33 6.95 10.62
C ILE A 71 -21.15 7.20 11.56
N PHE A 72 -20.90 6.33 12.54
CA PHE A 72 -19.80 6.53 13.50
C PHE A 72 -18.44 6.47 12.81
N ARG A 73 -18.21 5.47 11.95
CA ARG A 73 -16.98 5.38 11.15
C ARG A 73 -16.77 6.63 10.30
N LYS A 74 -17.81 7.10 9.63
CA LYS A 74 -17.72 8.28 8.77
C LYS A 74 -17.49 9.54 9.58
N THR A 75 -18.13 9.67 10.74
CA THR A 75 -17.93 10.81 11.65
C THR A 75 -16.50 10.87 12.15
N LYS A 76 -15.91 9.74 12.59
CA LYS A 76 -14.51 9.73 13.04
C LYS A 76 -13.53 10.03 11.90
N GLU A 77 -13.81 9.55 10.69
CA GLU A 77 -13.00 9.82 9.49
C GLU A 77 -13.00 11.32 9.17
N ILE A 78 -14.18 11.95 9.06
CA ILE A 78 -14.27 13.39 8.76
C ILE A 78 -13.70 14.25 9.89
N ALA A 79 -13.94 13.89 11.15
CA ALA A 79 -13.34 14.57 12.30
C ALA A 79 -11.81 14.54 12.24
N HIS A 80 -11.21 13.38 11.98
CA HIS A 80 -9.77 13.24 11.81
C HIS A 80 -9.24 14.11 10.66
N LEU A 81 -9.89 14.05 9.49
CA LEU A 81 -9.49 14.86 8.34
C LEU A 81 -9.57 16.35 8.64
N LYS A 82 -10.63 16.82 9.31
CA LYS A 82 -10.78 18.24 9.70
C LYS A 82 -9.71 18.71 10.67
N LYS A 83 -9.35 17.89 11.67
CA LYS A 83 -8.31 18.22 12.65
C LYS A 83 -6.98 18.58 12.02
N TYR A 84 -6.63 17.94 10.90
CA TYR A 84 -5.31 18.09 10.27
C TYR A 84 -5.32 18.80 8.90
N ALA A 85 -6.50 19.14 8.35
CA ALA A 85 -6.63 19.74 7.02
C ALA A 85 -5.99 21.13 6.88
N SER A 86 -5.83 21.90 7.96
CA SER A 86 -5.22 23.24 7.89
C SER A 86 -3.74 23.19 7.49
N ASN A 87 -3.01 22.19 8.00
CA ASN A 87 -1.55 22.10 7.88
C ASN A 87 -1.08 20.96 6.95
N ASN A 88 -2.01 20.23 6.32
CA ASN A 88 -1.68 19.13 5.42
C ASN A 88 -2.56 19.15 4.17
N TYR A 89 -1.93 19.39 3.01
CA TYR A 89 -2.61 19.47 1.72
C TYR A 89 -3.32 18.16 1.36
N GLY A 90 -2.65 17.01 1.48
CA GLY A 90 -3.21 15.70 1.12
C GLY A 90 -4.44 15.37 1.95
N ILE A 91 -4.41 15.65 3.26
CA ILE A 91 -5.58 15.49 4.14
C ILE A 91 -6.72 16.44 3.75
N ARG A 92 -6.42 17.71 3.45
CA ARG A 92 -7.41 18.68 3.00
C ARG A 92 -8.06 18.28 1.68
N ASP A 93 -7.28 17.74 0.76
CA ASP A 93 -7.76 17.26 -0.52
C ASP A 93 -8.66 16.02 -0.34
N ASN A 94 -8.22 15.07 0.49
CA ASN A 94 -9.02 13.92 0.90
C ASN A 94 -10.36 14.34 1.56
N LEU A 95 -10.34 15.37 2.42
CA LEU A 95 -11.55 15.92 3.04
C LEU A 95 -12.56 16.41 2.00
N LYS A 96 -12.10 17.06 0.92
CA LYS A 96 -12.98 17.54 -0.17
C LYS A 96 -13.61 16.37 -0.92
N ILE A 97 -12.83 15.34 -1.26
CA ILE A 97 -13.31 14.12 -1.95
C ILE A 97 -14.40 13.42 -1.12
N ASN A 98 -14.32 13.49 0.20
CA ASN A 98 -15.29 12.88 1.09
C ASN A 98 -16.61 13.65 1.23
N TYR A 99 -16.72 14.85 0.67
CA TYR A 99 -17.96 15.61 0.68
C TYR A 99 -18.93 15.06 -0.39
N ASN A 100 -20.21 14.95 -0.05
CA ASN A 100 -21.20 14.31 -0.93
C ASN A 100 -22.46 15.19 -1.10
N ASN A 101 -22.67 15.68 -2.33
CA ASN A 101 -23.82 16.50 -2.72
C ASN A 101 -25.03 15.69 -3.21
N ALA A 102 -24.92 14.37 -3.32
CA ALA A 102 -26.03 13.53 -3.75
C ALA A 102 -27.23 13.70 -2.81
N LYS A 103 -28.43 13.72 -3.39
CA LYS A 103 -29.72 13.78 -2.67
C LYS A 103 -30.16 12.38 -2.21
N THR A 104 -29.24 11.64 -1.58
CA THR A 104 -29.49 10.31 -1.00
C THR A 104 -29.45 10.38 0.52
N LEU A 105 -29.96 9.34 1.20
CA LEU A 105 -29.86 9.24 2.66
C LEU A 105 -28.41 9.39 3.14
N ARG A 106 -27.47 8.66 2.52
CA ARG A 106 -26.03 8.79 2.81
C ARG A 106 -25.52 10.20 2.54
N GLY A 107 -25.88 10.83 1.43
CA GLY A 107 -25.47 12.21 1.14
C GLY A 107 -25.95 13.22 2.18
N PHE A 108 -27.20 13.11 2.64
CA PHE A 108 -27.74 13.94 3.72
C PHE A 108 -26.96 13.76 5.02
N PHE A 109 -26.76 12.52 5.46
CA PHE A 109 -25.99 12.24 6.68
C PHE A 109 -24.53 12.65 6.57
N THR A 110 -23.89 12.49 5.41
CA THR A 110 -22.53 13.02 5.18
C THR A 110 -22.49 14.53 5.41
N ARG A 111 -23.42 15.30 4.85
CA ARG A 111 -23.46 16.76 5.07
C ARG A 111 -23.72 17.13 6.53
N ALA A 112 -24.57 16.39 7.22
CA ALA A 112 -24.78 16.56 8.66
C ALA A 112 -23.50 16.26 9.46
N ILE A 113 -22.79 15.17 9.13
CA ILE A 113 -21.51 14.81 9.72
C ILE A 113 -20.48 15.93 9.50
N PHE A 114 -20.40 16.52 8.31
CA PHE A 114 -19.53 17.68 8.07
C PHE A 114 -19.89 18.81 9.04
N LYS A 115 -21.15 19.22 9.16
CA LYS A 115 -21.53 20.29 10.11
C LYS A 115 -21.19 19.94 11.57
N ILE A 116 -21.49 18.73 12.02
CA ILE A 116 -21.19 18.27 13.38
C ILE A 116 -19.68 18.35 13.65
N THR A 117 -18.88 17.86 12.71
CA THR A 117 -17.43 17.82 12.85
C THR A 117 -16.76 19.20 12.71
N ASP A 118 -17.47 20.28 12.36
CA ASP A 118 -16.93 21.64 12.51
C ASP A 118 -16.61 21.97 13.98
N TRP A 119 -17.37 21.40 14.92
CA TRP A 119 -17.16 21.60 16.36
C TRP A 119 -16.59 20.36 17.06
N PHE A 120 -16.82 19.16 16.53
CA PHE A 120 -16.47 17.89 17.17
C PHE A 120 -15.32 17.13 16.49
N HIS A 121 -14.16 17.77 16.31
CA HIS A 121 -13.00 17.16 15.64
C HIS A 121 -11.70 17.08 16.47
N SER A 122 -11.75 17.30 17.79
CA SER A 122 -10.60 17.02 18.66
C SER A 122 -10.32 15.52 18.77
N GLU A 123 -9.10 15.13 19.16
CA GLU A 123 -8.73 13.71 19.35
C GLU A 123 -9.66 13.03 20.36
N LYS A 124 -10.00 13.72 21.46
CA LYS A 124 -10.96 13.22 22.47
C LYS A 124 -12.32 12.88 21.86
N ASN A 125 -12.82 13.72 20.94
CA ASN A 125 -14.10 13.49 20.26
C ASN A 125 -14.00 12.30 19.29
N ILE A 126 -12.90 12.21 18.54
CA ILE A 126 -12.62 11.09 17.62
C ILE A 126 -12.62 9.76 18.38
N LEU A 127 -11.94 9.69 19.53
CA LEU A 127 -11.90 8.50 20.38
C LEU A 127 -13.28 8.14 20.96
N PHE A 128 -14.06 9.14 21.35
CA PHE A 128 -15.42 8.92 21.81
C PHE A 128 -16.30 8.33 20.69
N ILE A 129 -16.22 8.88 19.48
CA ILE A 129 -16.96 8.37 18.31
C ILE A 129 -16.50 6.95 17.95
N GLU A 130 -15.20 6.66 18.04
CA GLU A 130 -14.68 5.30 17.85
C GLU A 130 -15.25 4.33 18.88
N LYS A 131 -15.36 4.73 20.15
CA LYS A 131 -16.03 3.92 21.18
C LYS A 131 -17.51 3.67 20.85
N LEU A 132 -18.21 4.65 20.28
CA LEU A 132 -19.59 4.45 19.81
C LEU A 132 -19.67 3.48 18.62
N GLN A 133 -18.71 3.54 17.70
CA GLN A 133 -18.56 2.55 16.63
C GLN A 133 -18.31 1.14 17.20
N GLU A 134 -17.42 1.02 18.19
CA GLU A 134 -17.15 -0.26 18.86
C GLU A 134 -18.41 -0.84 19.52
N LEU A 135 -19.21 0.02 20.17
CA LEU A 135 -20.49 -0.38 20.77
C LEU A 135 -21.52 -0.79 19.72
N SER A 136 -21.55 -0.13 18.55
CA SER A 136 -22.50 -0.46 17.50
C SER A 136 -22.27 -1.86 16.93
N PHE A 137 -21.06 -2.41 17.01
CA PHE A 137 -20.80 -3.80 16.63
C PHE A 137 -21.55 -4.81 17.49
N ARG A 138 -21.86 -4.52 18.77
CA ARG A 138 -22.59 -5.46 19.65
C ARG A 138 -23.97 -5.82 19.12
N PHE A 139 -24.57 -4.92 18.36
CA PHE A 139 -25.89 -5.09 17.75
C PHE A 139 -25.81 -5.74 16.36
N HIS A 140 -24.61 -6.00 15.85
CA HIS A 140 -24.41 -6.63 14.55
C HIS A 140 -24.56 -8.16 14.66
N LYS A 141 -25.33 -8.77 13.75
CA LYS A 141 -25.61 -10.22 13.72
C LYS A 141 -24.35 -11.09 13.75
N ASN A 142 -23.28 -10.64 13.09
CA ASN A 142 -22.00 -11.36 13.00
C ASN A 142 -21.03 -11.09 14.16
N ASN A 143 -21.34 -10.22 15.13
CA ASN A 143 -20.37 -9.91 16.19
C ASN A 143 -19.99 -11.13 17.03
N SER A 144 -20.95 -12.01 17.31
CA SER A 144 -20.71 -13.29 17.99
C SER A 144 -19.75 -14.20 17.21
N LEU A 145 -19.66 -14.07 15.88
CA LEU A 145 -18.71 -14.85 15.07
C LEU A 145 -17.27 -14.42 15.30
N PHE A 146 -16.99 -13.13 15.46
CA PHE A 146 -15.65 -12.63 15.77
C PHE A 146 -15.23 -12.99 17.19
N ASP A 147 -16.16 -12.92 18.16
CA ASP A 147 -15.91 -13.35 19.53
C ASP A 147 -15.62 -14.87 19.57
N LYS A 148 -16.47 -15.68 18.93
CA LYS A 148 -16.30 -17.14 18.84
C LYS A 148 -14.99 -17.54 18.14
N LEU A 149 -14.64 -16.85 17.05
CA LEU A 149 -13.41 -17.10 16.30
C LEU A 149 -12.16 -16.98 17.19
N LEU A 150 -12.09 -15.93 18.02
CA LEU A 150 -10.98 -15.71 18.95
C LEU A 150 -11.03 -16.59 20.20
N GLU A 151 -12.23 -17.04 20.62
CA GLU A 151 -12.39 -18.02 21.72
C GLU A 151 -11.92 -19.43 21.32
N GLU A 152 -12.25 -19.86 20.10
CA GLU A 152 -11.84 -21.16 19.55
C GLU A 152 -10.38 -21.17 19.08
N ASN A 153 -9.82 -19.99 18.78
CA ASN A 153 -8.43 -19.82 18.33
C ASN A 153 -7.71 -18.78 19.21
N PRO A 154 -7.48 -19.12 20.48
CA PRO A 154 -6.89 -18.21 21.45
C PRO A 154 -5.41 -17.95 21.15
N VAL A 155 -5.05 -16.66 21.13
CA VAL A 155 -3.73 -16.11 20.80
C VAL A 155 -3.26 -15.10 21.85
N ASP A 156 -1.96 -14.86 21.93
CA ASP A 156 -1.38 -13.86 22.85
C ASP A 156 -1.35 -12.46 22.23
N ILE A 157 -1.23 -12.39 20.91
CA ILE A 157 -1.24 -11.15 20.13
C ILE A 157 -1.87 -11.36 18.75
N LEU A 158 -2.67 -10.39 18.31
CA LEU A 158 -3.17 -10.28 16.94
C LEU A 158 -2.37 -9.21 16.20
N PHE A 159 -1.71 -9.60 15.11
CA PHE A 159 -0.93 -8.71 14.27
C PHE A 159 -1.62 -8.46 12.93
N PHE A 160 -2.00 -7.21 12.67
CA PHE A 160 -2.73 -6.77 11.49
C PHE A 160 -1.77 -6.26 10.41
N THR A 161 -1.81 -6.90 9.23
CA THR A 161 -0.94 -6.52 8.10
C THR A 161 -1.36 -5.23 7.41
N HIS A 162 -2.60 -4.77 7.65
CA HIS A 162 -3.12 -3.50 7.17
C HIS A 162 -4.15 -2.93 8.15
N GLN A 163 -3.99 -1.65 8.49
CA GLN A 163 -4.69 -0.91 9.54
C GLN A 163 -5.96 -0.15 9.12
N ARG A 164 -6.28 -0.06 7.81
CA ARG A 164 -7.30 0.89 7.29
C ARG A 164 -8.67 0.30 6.94
N PRO A 165 -8.79 -0.90 6.34
CA PRO A 165 -10.07 -1.32 5.81
C PRO A 165 -11.14 -1.43 6.91
N PRO A 166 -12.37 -0.93 6.70
CA PRO A 166 -13.39 -0.90 7.74
C PRO A 166 -13.79 -2.29 8.24
N PHE A 167 -13.63 -3.33 7.41
CA PHE A 167 -14.03 -4.70 7.75
C PHE A 167 -13.13 -5.38 8.80
N ILE A 168 -11.97 -4.82 9.15
CA ILE A 168 -11.15 -5.32 10.27
C ILE A 168 -11.57 -4.72 11.63
N ALA A 169 -12.36 -3.65 11.66
CA ALA A 169 -12.77 -3.01 12.91
C ALA A 169 -13.52 -3.93 13.89
N PRO A 170 -14.41 -4.87 13.46
CA PRO A 170 -15.08 -5.79 14.37
C PRO A 170 -14.13 -6.74 15.11
N ILE A 171 -13.10 -7.28 14.44
CA ILE A 171 -12.14 -8.20 15.08
C ILE A 171 -11.21 -7.43 16.04
N ILE A 172 -10.87 -6.17 15.74
CA ILE A 172 -10.16 -5.28 16.68
C ILE A 172 -11.01 -5.08 17.94
N ALA A 173 -12.30 -4.74 17.77
CA ALA A 173 -13.20 -4.55 18.90
C ALA A 173 -13.40 -5.83 19.73
N SER A 174 -13.42 -7.01 19.08
CA SER A 174 -13.47 -8.32 19.74
C SER A 174 -12.20 -8.57 20.57
N ALA A 175 -11.02 -8.36 19.98
CA ALA A 175 -9.73 -8.50 20.66
C ALA A 175 -9.65 -7.63 21.93
N LYS A 176 -10.04 -6.36 21.82
CA LYS A 176 -10.08 -5.41 22.94
C LYS A 176 -10.99 -5.87 24.08
N ARG A 177 -12.20 -6.35 23.78
CA ARG A 177 -13.12 -6.90 24.81
C ARG A 177 -12.53 -8.12 25.52
N LYS A 178 -11.79 -8.94 24.78
CA LYS A 178 -11.13 -10.15 25.27
C LYS A 178 -9.75 -9.89 25.88
N LYS A 179 -9.29 -8.64 25.88
CA LYS A 179 -7.96 -8.23 26.36
C LYS A 179 -6.81 -8.96 25.65
N ILE A 180 -7.00 -9.27 24.36
CA ILE A 180 -5.95 -9.80 23.49
C ILE A 180 -5.15 -8.61 22.97
N LYS A 181 -3.81 -8.66 23.08
CA LYS A 181 -2.94 -7.60 22.58
C LYS A 181 -3.09 -7.47 21.06
N THR A 182 -3.06 -6.26 20.56
CA THR A 182 -3.17 -5.95 19.13
C THR A 182 -1.97 -5.15 18.65
N ALA A 183 -1.39 -5.57 17.53
CA ALA A 183 -0.35 -4.84 16.83
C ALA A 183 -0.76 -4.59 15.39
N SER A 184 -0.40 -3.46 14.80
CA SER A 184 -0.62 -3.23 13.38
C SER A 184 0.60 -2.72 12.66
N PHE A 185 0.79 -3.23 11.44
CA PHE A 185 1.75 -2.69 10.50
C PHE A 185 1.15 -1.50 9.76
N ILE A 186 1.85 -0.35 9.77
CA ILE A 186 1.48 0.79 8.93
C ILE A 186 1.89 0.46 7.51
N PHE A 187 0.91 0.03 6.71
CA PHE A 187 1.15 -0.65 5.45
C PHE A 187 1.84 0.21 4.36
N SER A 188 1.67 1.53 4.34
CA SER A 188 2.15 2.37 3.23
C SER A 188 2.58 3.74 3.73
N TRP A 189 3.63 4.28 3.09
CA TRP A 189 4.24 5.59 3.34
C TRP A 189 3.28 6.78 3.21
N ASP A 190 2.26 6.70 2.36
CA ASP A 190 1.31 7.79 2.14
C ASP A 190 0.10 7.77 3.10
N ASN A 191 -0.07 6.69 3.88
CA ASN A 191 -1.32 6.43 4.61
C ASN A 191 -1.61 7.45 5.72
N LEU A 192 -0.60 7.84 6.50
CA LEU A 192 -0.82 8.71 7.66
C LEU A 192 -1.06 10.17 7.25
N ALA A 193 -0.29 10.64 6.26
CA ALA A 193 -0.27 12.04 5.88
C ALA A 193 -1.19 12.42 4.72
N SER A 194 -2.01 11.52 4.18
CA SER A 194 -2.89 11.84 3.05
C SER A 194 -4.28 11.19 3.06
N LYS A 195 -4.55 10.31 4.02
CA LYS A 195 -5.77 9.48 4.01
C LYS A 195 -6.61 9.70 5.27
N GLY A 196 -7.75 9.01 5.34
CA GLY A 196 -8.65 9.04 6.48
C GLY A 196 -8.11 8.30 7.72
N ARG A 197 -8.94 8.23 8.76
CA ARG A 197 -8.64 7.56 10.04
C ARG A 197 -8.51 6.02 9.86
N MET A 198 -7.64 5.39 10.64
CA MET A 198 -7.55 3.92 10.76
C MET A 198 -8.89 3.26 11.16
N ALA A 199 -9.01 1.96 10.88
CA ALA A 199 -10.20 1.18 11.19
C ALA A 199 -10.51 1.15 12.70
N GLY A 200 -9.48 1.14 13.52
CA GLY A 200 -9.51 1.30 14.98
C GLY A 200 -8.10 1.53 15.53
N LEU A 201 -8.00 1.79 16.83
CA LEU A 201 -6.72 1.82 17.54
C LEU A 201 -6.19 0.42 17.85
N PHE A 202 -4.86 0.34 17.98
CA PHE A 202 -4.11 -0.86 18.32
C PHE A 202 -3.23 -0.58 19.54
N ASP A 203 -2.83 -1.62 20.26
CA ASP A 203 -1.94 -1.47 21.42
C ASP A 203 -0.51 -1.14 20.97
N TYR A 204 -0.07 -1.69 19.84
CA TYR A 204 1.28 -1.53 19.29
C TYR A 204 1.28 -1.25 17.77
N TYR A 205 2.31 -0.55 17.30
CA TYR A 205 2.44 -0.15 15.90
C TYR A 205 3.83 -0.45 15.37
N LEU A 206 3.89 -1.08 14.21
CA LEU A 206 5.12 -1.36 13.48
C LEU A 206 5.18 -0.43 12.25
N VAL A 207 6.24 0.39 12.18
CA VAL A 207 6.42 1.45 11.17
C VAL A 207 7.73 1.30 10.42
N TRP A 208 7.84 1.97 9.27
CA TRP A 208 8.96 1.79 8.36
C TRP A 208 10.23 2.53 8.80
N SER A 209 10.05 3.73 9.36
CA SER A 209 11.11 4.69 9.59
C SER A 209 10.82 5.61 10.77
N GLU A 210 11.85 6.36 11.19
CA GLU A 210 11.70 7.47 12.14
C GLU A 210 10.73 8.55 11.63
N LEU A 211 10.69 8.80 10.31
CA LEU A 211 9.73 9.73 9.72
C LEU A 211 8.30 9.25 9.99
N MET A 212 7.99 8.00 9.65
CA MET A 212 6.67 7.43 9.84
C MET A 212 6.28 7.34 11.33
N LYS A 213 7.24 7.09 12.23
CA LYS A 213 7.02 7.16 13.69
C LYS A 213 6.57 8.55 14.11
N LYS A 214 7.27 9.61 13.65
CA LYS A 214 6.91 11.01 13.96
C LYS A 214 5.55 11.38 13.40
N GLU A 215 5.23 10.95 12.17
CA GLU A 215 3.92 11.17 11.58
C GLU A 215 2.81 10.46 12.35
N LEU A 216 3.03 9.21 12.78
CA LEU A 216 2.04 8.47 13.57
C LEU A 216 1.70 9.21 14.87
N ILE A 217 2.72 9.69 15.59
CA ILE A 217 2.55 10.49 16.81
C ILE A 217 1.79 11.79 16.53
N TYR A 218 2.09 12.47 15.42
CA TYR A 218 1.43 13.72 15.04
C TYR A 218 -0.06 13.51 14.71
N PHE A 219 -0.39 12.49 13.92
CA PHE A 219 -1.77 12.24 13.45
C PHE A 219 -2.63 11.44 14.45
N TYR A 220 -2.01 10.77 15.41
CA TYR A 220 -2.66 9.92 16.40
C TYR A 220 -2.11 10.24 17.80
N GLU A 221 -2.49 11.42 18.32
CA GLU A 221 -2.02 11.97 19.62
C GLU A 221 -2.24 11.03 20.81
N SER A 222 -3.14 10.06 20.69
CA SER A 222 -3.47 9.08 21.72
C SER A 222 -2.59 7.83 21.71
N VAL A 223 -1.76 7.64 20.68
CA VAL A 223 -0.85 6.50 20.58
C VAL A 223 0.36 6.73 21.47
N ASP A 224 0.69 5.72 22.29
CA ASP A 224 1.89 5.73 23.11
C ASP A 224 3.13 5.55 22.23
N LYS A 225 4.08 6.49 22.33
CA LYS A 225 5.34 6.49 21.59
C LYS A 225 6.23 5.28 21.89
N ASP A 226 6.10 4.71 23.08
CA ASP A 226 6.88 3.56 23.54
C ASP A 226 6.34 2.25 22.94
N ASN A 227 5.12 2.28 22.39
CA ASN A 227 4.50 1.17 21.68
C ASN A 227 4.66 1.25 20.15
N ILE A 228 5.49 2.17 19.64
CA ILE A 228 5.80 2.31 18.21
C ILE A 228 7.21 1.80 17.92
N PHE A 229 7.29 0.72 17.13
CA PHE A 229 8.52 0.04 16.75
C PHE A 229 8.87 0.28 15.29
N ILE A 230 10.11 0.68 15.03
CA ILE A 230 10.62 0.87 13.67
C ILE A 230 11.21 -0.47 13.21
N VAL A 231 10.61 -1.04 12.17
CA VAL A 231 10.93 -2.39 11.69
C VAL A 231 11.35 -2.45 10.23
N GLY A 232 11.31 -1.33 9.50
CA GLY A 232 11.41 -1.33 8.05
C GLY A 232 10.09 -1.76 7.40
N THR A 233 10.15 -2.28 6.17
CA THR A 233 8.95 -2.72 5.46
C THR A 233 9.19 -4.03 4.71
N PRO A 234 8.34 -5.05 4.94
CA PRO A 234 8.49 -6.33 4.27
C PRO A 234 8.05 -6.28 2.80
N GLN A 235 7.51 -5.15 2.34
CA GLN A 235 7.14 -4.91 0.93
C GLN A 235 8.30 -5.16 -0.03
N PHE A 236 9.52 -4.82 0.39
CA PHE A 236 10.71 -4.87 -0.45
C PHE A 236 11.60 -6.08 -0.16
N GLU A 237 11.32 -6.84 0.90
CA GLU A 237 12.09 -8.04 1.23
C GLU A 237 12.13 -9.05 0.06
N PRO A 238 11.02 -9.32 -0.68
CA PRO A 238 11.08 -10.22 -1.84
C PRO A 238 12.11 -9.84 -2.91
N TYR A 239 12.61 -8.60 -2.95
CA TYR A 239 13.62 -8.17 -3.91
C TYR A 239 15.02 -8.72 -3.63
N ILE A 240 15.29 -9.14 -2.39
CA ILE A 240 16.58 -9.71 -1.99
C ILE A 240 16.54 -11.23 -1.82
N LEU A 241 15.38 -11.88 -1.97
CA LEU A 241 15.24 -13.32 -1.74
C LEU A 241 15.59 -14.11 -3.01
N GLU A 242 16.49 -15.08 -2.87
CA GLU A 242 17.04 -15.90 -3.97
C GLU A 242 15.95 -16.54 -4.84
N ARG A 243 14.85 -17.00 -4.23
CA ARG A 243 13.72 -17.64 -4.92
C ARG A 243 13.00 -16.74 -5.94
N TYR A 244 13.20 -15.43 -5.88
CA TYR A 244 12.63 -14.47 -6.84
C TYR A 244 13.66 -13.97 -7.85
N ILE A 245 14.90 -14.46 -7.80
CA ILE A 245 15.97 -14.04 -8.70
C ILE A 245 15.92 -14.85 -9.99
N GLU A 246 15.66 -14.17 -11.10
CA GLU A 246 15.83 -14.67 -12.46
C GLU A 246 17.08 -14.04 -13.08
N SER A 247 17.78 -14.74 -13.99
CA SER A 247 18.92 -14.18 -14.72
C SER A 247 18.49 -13.16 -15.79
N LYS A 248 19.37 -12.21 -16.10
CA LYS A 248 19.13 -11.21 -17.18
C LYS A 248 18.84 -11.89 -18.51
N ASP A 249 19.56 -12.96 -18.86
CA ASP A 249 19.35 -13.70 -20.12
C ASP A 249 17.98 -14.37 -20.18
N SER A 250 17.51 -14.98 -19.09
CA SER A 250 16.17 -15.57 -19.01
C SER A 250 15.10 -14.49 -19.17
N PHE A 251 15.24 -13.38 -18.44
CA PHE A 251 14.34 -12.24 -18.53
C PHE A 251 14.30 -11.67 -19.96
N SER A 252 15.45 -11.41 -20.57
CA SER A 252 15.56 -10.86 -21.93
C SER A 252 14.92 -11.79 -22.96
N LYS A 253 15.10 -13.12 -22.85
CA LYS A 253 14.41 -14.09 -23.71
C LYS A 253 12.91 -14.08 -23.50
N ARG A 254 12.45 -14.09 -22.24
CA ARG A 254 11.03 -14.13 -21.87
C ARG A 254 10.28 -12.88 -22.35
N PHE A 255 10.89 -11.71 -22.23
CA PHE A 255 10.34 -10.43 -22.67
C PHE A 255 10.69 -10.06 -24.12
N LYS A 256 11.50 -10.87 -24.81
CA LYS A 256 12.01 -10.59 -26.17
C LYS A 256 12.72 -9.24 -26.28
N ILE A 257 13.51 -8.92 -25.26
CA ILE A 257 14.28 -7.68 -25.14
C ILE A 257 15.47 -7.72 -26.10
N LYS A 258 15.67 -6.63 -26.86
CA LYS A 258 16.88 -6.41 -27.64
C LYS A 258 18.00 -6.00 -26.69
N THR A 259 19.05 -6.81 -26.59
CA THR A 259 20.10 -6.66 -25.57
C THR A 259 21.16 -5.61 -25.91
N ASP A 260 21.16 -5.11 -27.15
CA ASP A 260 22.07 -4.09 -27.69
C ASP A 260 21.58 -2.65 -27.44
N ILE A 261 20.35 -2.48 -26.98
CA ILE A 261 19.75 -1.17 -26.68
C ILE A 261 19.20 -1.14 -25.25
N PRO A 262 19.10 0.05 -24.62
CA PRO A 262 18.58 0.16 -23.25
C PRO A 262 17.09 -0.22 -23.17
N THR A 263 16.59 -0.42 -21.96
CA THR A 263 15.18 -0.75 -21.66
C THR A 263 14.56 0.33 -20.78
N VAL A 264 13.51 0.97 -21.29
CA VAL A 264 12.63 1.88 -20.53
C VAL A 264 11.43 1.09 -20.04
N LEU A 265 11.21 1.11 -18.72
CA LEU A 265 10.00 0.58 -18.08
C LEU A 265 9.08 1.73 -17.73
N PHE A 266 7.86 1.72 -18.23
CA PHE A 266 6.77 2.58 -17.76
C PHE A 266 5.78 1.76 -16.93
N THR A 267 5.52 2.17 -15.69
CA THR A 267 4.52 1.54 -14.83
C THR A 267 3.33 2.46 -14.66
N CYS A 268 2.14 1.95 -15.00
CA CYS A 268 0.89 2.68 -14.87
C CYS A 268 0.32 2.54 -13.45
N ASN A 269 -0.31 3.61 -12.98
CA ASN A 269 -1.26 3.60 -11.88
C ASN A 269 -2.62 3.05 -12.35
N ASP A 270 -3.56 2.90 -11.41
CA ASP A 270 -4.95 2.56 -11.76
C ASP A 270 -5.66 3.71 -12.50
N SER A 271 -6.92 3.48 -12.86
CA SER A 271 -7.75 4.42 -13.61
C SER A 271 -7.97 5.78 -12.94
N SER A 272 -7.58 5.96 -11.66
CA SER A 272 -7.58 7.29 -11.02
C SER A 272 -6.48 8.22 -11.53
N SER A 273 -5.45 7.68 -12.20
CA SER A 273 -4.40 8.45 -12.88
C SER A 273 -4.72 8.57 -14.37
N GLU A 274 -5.56 9.52 -14.77
CA GLU A 274 -6.15 9.55 -16.12
C GLU A 274 -5.12 9.69 -17.25
N ASN A 275 -3.96 10.32 -17.00
CA ASN A 275 -2.96 10.65 -18.01
C ASN A 275 -2.03 9.48 -18.43
N ASP A 276 -2.04 8.33 -17.75
CA ASP A 276 -1.11 7.23 -18.05
C ASP A 276 -1.14 6.76 -19.53
N PRO A 277 -2.30 6.63 -20.21
CA PRO A 277 -2.35 6.29 -21.63
C PRO A 277 -1.67 7.35 -22.51
N ILE A 278 -1.75 8.63 -22.12
CA ILE A 278 -1.12 9.74 -22.85
C ILE A 278 0.41 9.64 -22.72
N TYR A 279 0.92 9.37 -21.51
CA TYR A 279 2.35 9.15 -21.31
C TYR A 279 2.86 7.92 -22.05
N ALA A 280 2.12 6.81 -22.01
CA ALA A 280 2.42 5.61 -22.77
C ALA A 280 2.50 5.89 -24.28
N GLU A 281 1.55 6.64 -24.83
CA GLU A 281 1.52 7.01 -26.25
C GLU A 281 2.69 7.93 -26.63
N ILE A 282 3.01 8.93 -25.81
CA ILE A 282 4.15 9.83 -26.02
C ILE A 282 5.47 9.04 -26.07
N LEU A 283 5.67 8.11 -25.13
CA LEU A 283 6.84 7.23 -25.12
C LEU A 283 6.88 6.36 -26.39
N ALA A 284 5.75 5.77 -26.77
CA ALA A 284 5.66 4.96 -27.98
C ALA A 284 6.00 5.76 -29.24
N GLU A 285 5.49 6.98 -29.40
CA GLU A 285 5.80 7.84 -30.53
C GLU A 285 7.27 8.29 -30.55
N GLN A 286 7.89 8.54 -29.38
CA GLN A 286 9.33 8.85 -29.30
C GLN A 286 10.19 7.68 -29.77
N ILE A 287 9.84 6.45 -29.38
CA ILE A 287 10.54 5.23 -29.82
C ILE A 287 10.32 4.97 -31.32
N LYS A 288 9.07 5.08 -31.79
CA LYS A 288 8.71 4.89 -33.20
C LYS A 288 9.41 5.90 -34.12
N SER A 289 9.51 7.15 -33.70
CA SER A 289 10.22 8.21 -34.43
C SER A 289 11.74 8.20 -34.25
N LYS A 290 12.29 7.22 -33.51
CA LYS A 290 13.71 7.08 -33.18
C LYS A 290 14.32 8.29 -32.46
N LYS A 291 13.50 9.13 -31.82
CA LYS A 291 13.98 10.17 -30.90
C LYS A 291 14.61 9.56 -29.65
N VAL A 292 14.07 8.43 -29.21
CA VAL A 292 14.66 7.58 -28.17
C VAL A 292 14.91 6.20 -28.78
N ILE A 293 16.09 5.62 -28.55
CA ILE A 293 16.42 4.26 -29.00
C ILE A 293 16.45 3.36 -27.76
N ALA A 294 15.34 2.66 -27.50
CA ALA A 294 15.20 1.75 -26.37
C ALA A 294 14.14 0.67 -26.64
N ASN A 295 14.20 -0.42 -25.87
CA ASN A 295 13.04 -1.26 -25.62
C ASN A 295 12.04 -0.48 -24.75
N LEU A 296 10.74 -0.61 -25.03
CA LEU A 296 9.68 -0.04 -24.21
C LEU A 296 8.84 -1.16 -23.61
N ILE A 297 8.91 -1.30 -22.29
CA ILE A 297 8.04 -2.18 -21.52
C ILE A 297 7.00 -1.31 -20.81
N ILE A 298 5.72 -1.67 -20.93
CA ILE A 298 4.64 -1.04 -20.16
C ILE A 298 4.02 -2.08 -19.24
N ARG A 299 4.04 -1.79 -17.94
CA ARG A 299 3.37 -2.59 -16.90
C ARG A 299 2.12 -1.87 -16.41
N THR A 300 0.96 -2.50 -16.53
CA THR A 300 -0.31 -1.91 -16.04
C THR A 300 -0.43 -2.00 -14.52
N SER A 301 -1.42 -1.30 -13.95
CA SER A 301 -1.73 -1.44 -12.53
C SER A 301 -2.32 -2.81 -12.21
N PRO A 302 -1.99 -3.41 -11.05
CA PRO A 302 -2.61 -4.64 -10.60
C PRO A 302 -4.10 -4.47 -10.24
N ALA A 303 -4.60 -3.23 -10.11
CA ALA A 303 -5.96 -2.90 -9.68
C ALA A 303 -6.99 -2.80 -10.80
N GLU A 304 -6.57 -2.90 -12.05
CA GLU A 304 -7.47 -2.86 -13.22
C GLU A 304 -7.21 -4.01 -14.19
N GLU A 305 -8.14 -4.20 -15.11
CA GLU A 305 -7.96 -5.11 -16.25
C GLU A 305 -7.25 -4.38 -17.41
N PRO A 306 -6.62 -5.11 -18.36
CA PRO A 306 -5.86 -4.52 -19.46
C PRO A 306 -6.62 -3.62 -20.44
N ASP A 307 -7.96 -3.63 -20.42
CA ASP A 307 -8.84 -3.02 -21.44
C ASP A 307 -8.51 -1.56 -21.74
N ARG A 308 -8.15 -0.80 -20.70
CA ARG A 308 -7.77 0.61 -20.77
C ARG A 308 -6.66 0.90 -21.80
N PHE A 309 -5.77 -0.06 -22.03
CA PHE A 309 -4.58 0.11 -22.88
C PHE A 309 -4.65 -0.68 -24.20
N MET A 310 -5.76 -1.37 -24.49
CA MET A 310 -5.87 -2.22 -25.69
C MET A 310 -5.71 -1.44 -27.00
N HIS A 311 -6.19 -0.19 -27.05
CA HIS A 311 -6.01 0.67 -28.22
C HIS A 311 -4.52 0.97 -28.50
N LEU A 312 -3.71 1.25 -27.45
CA LEU A 312 -2.26 1.46 -27.60
C LEU A 312 -1.55 0.18 -27.99
N LYS A 313 -1.94 -0.96 -27.40
CA LYS A 313 -1.37 -2.27 -27.75
C LYS A 313 -1.57 -2.59 -29.23
N ASN A 314 -2.74 -2.25 -29.79
CA ASN A 314 -3.02 -2.44 -31.22
C ASN A 314 -2.28 -1.42 -32.10
N LYS A 315 -2.20 -0.15 -31.68
CA LYS A 315 -1.53 0.93 -32.43
C LYS A 315 0.00 0.78 -32.44
N TYR A 316 0.58 0.25 -31.37
CA TYR A 316 2.04 0.12 -31.18
C TYR A 316 2.43 -1.33 -30.80
N PRO A 317 2.44 -2.26 -31.78
CA PRO A 317 2.70 -3.68 -31.52
C PRO A 317 4.13 -3.98 -31.06
N PHE A 318 5.05 -3.02 -31.15
CA PHE A 318 6.43 -3.17 -30.63
C PHE A 318 6.52 -2.97 -29.11
N ILE A 319 5.48 -2.42 -28.45
CA ILE A 319 5.46 -2.27 -27.00
C ILE A 319 5.38 -3.66 -26.36
N ILE A 320 6.25 -3.91 -25.38
CA ILE A 320 6.23 -5.14 -24.61
C ILE A 320 5.31 -4.92 -23.40
N TRP A 321 4.16 -5.56 -23.40
CA TRP A 321 3.16 -5.41 -22.34
C TRP A 321 3.38 -6.42 -21.21
N ASN A 322 3.31 -5.95 -19.98
CA ASN A 322 3.24 -6.78 -18.78
C ASN A 322 1.97 -6.48 -18.00
N PHE A 323 1.14 -7.50 -17.80
CA PHE A 323 -0.06 -7.41 -16.98
C PHE A 323 0.22 -8.10 -15.64
N PRO A 324 0.09 -7.42 -14.49
CA PRO A 324 0.32 -8.03 -13.19
C PRO A 324 -0.59 -9.23 -12.96
N GLU A 325 -0.05 -10.31 -12.40
CA GLU A 325 -0.83 -11.52 -12.12
C GLU A 325 -1.47 -11.46 -10.72
N TRP A 326 -2.39 -10.51 -10.54
CA TRP A 326 -3.17 -10.36 -9.31
C TRP A 326 -4.55 -10.99 -9.49
N LYS A 327 -4.73 -12.20 -8.96
CA LYS A 327 -5.94 -12.99 -9.15
C LYS A 327 -7.02 -12.58 -8.15
N LEU A 328 -8.22 -12.29 -8.64
CA LEU A 328 -9.38 -12.05 -7.79
C LEU A 328 -9.80 -13.36 -7.12
N THR A 329 -9.71 -13.42 -5.80
CA THR A 329 -9.99 -14.64 -5.03
C THR A 329 -11.44 -14.72 -4.53
N ARG A 330 -12.14 -13.58 -4.45
CA ARG A 330 -13.54 -13.49 -4.02
C ARG A 330 -14.21 -12.26 -4.65
N ALA A 331 -15.21 -12.48 -5.51
CA ALA A 331 -15.92 -11.39 -6.18
C ALA A 331 -16.94 -10.68 -5.27
N GLU A 332 -17.63 -11.42 -4.39
CA GLU A 332 -18.70 -10.90 -3.53
C GLU A 332 -18.19 -10.23 -2.24
N HIS A 333 -17.11 -9.46 -2.32
CA HIS A 333 -16.58 -8.69 -1.20
C HIS A 333 -16.95 -7.20 -1.34
N PRO A 334 -17.27 -6.47 -0.25
CA PRO A 334 -17.58 -5.04 -0.33
C PRO A 334 -16.46 -4.19 -0.93
N GLU A 335 -15.22 -4.68 -0.86
CA GLU A 335 -14.03 -4.06 -1.44
C GLU A 335 -13.30 -5.09 -2.32
N PRO A 336 -13.70 -5.27 -3.59
CA PRO A 336 -13.16 -6.33 -4.46
C PRO A 336 -11.66 -6.25 -4.68
N TRP A 337 -11.09 -5.04 -4.74
CA TRP A 337 -9.65 -4.82 -4.86
C TRP A 337 -8.84 -5.53 -3.78
N THR A 338 -9.32 -5.52 -2.53
CA THR A 338 -8.65 -6.19 -1.39
C THR A 338 -8.53 -7.70 -1.58
N GLN A 339 -9.35 -8.29 -2.46
CA GLN A 339 -9.39 -9.72 -2.72
C GLN A 339 -8.53 -10.13 -3.92
N ARG A 340 -7.84 -9.19 -4.56
CA ARG A 340 -6.84 -9.49 -5.60
C ARG A 340 -5.51 -9.86 -4.96
N VAL A 341 -5.01 -11.06 -5.23
CA VAL A 341 -3.80 -11.63 -4.61
C VAL A 341 -2.72 -11.87 -5.67
N PRO A 342 -1.47 -11.39 -5.48
CA PRO A 342 -0.39 -11.62 -6.42
C PRO A 342 0.05 -13.09 -6.46
N THR A 343 0.42 -13.57 -7.65
CA THR A 343 1.17 -14.82 -7.78
C THR A 343 2.66 -14.64 -7.43
N THR A 344 3.34 -15.73 -7.08
CA THR A 344 4.80 -15.80 -6.98
C THR A 344 5.49 -15.29 -8.27
N ASN A 345 4.90 -15.60 -9.43
CA ASN A 345 5.43 -15.17 -10.73
C ASN A 345 5.34 -13.65 -10.94
N ASP A 346 4.30 -12.99 -10.40
CA ASP A 346 4.21 -11.53 -10.45
C ASP A 346 5.35 -10.86 -9.68
N ILE A 347 5.70 -11.40 -8.50
CA ILE A 347 6.81 -10.88 -7.69
C ILE A 347 8.15 -11.05 -8.42
N LEU A 348 8.42 -12.24 -8.95
CA LEU A 348 9.59 -12.51 -9.79
C LEU A 348 9.63 -11.55 -10.99
N THR A 349 8.49 -11.36 -11.66
CA THR A 349 8.41 -10.51 -12.85
C THR A 349 8.64 -9.04 -12.53
N LEU A 350 7.98 -8.48 -11.51
CA LEU A 350 8.19 -7.08 -11.09
C LEU A 350 9.65 -6.86 -10.67
N ARG A 351 10.21 -7.79 -9.89
CA ARG A 351 11.62 -7.75 -9.50
C ARG A 351 12.56 -7.72 -10.72
N SER A 352 12.36 -8.62 -11.69
CA SER A 352 13.17 -8.67 -12.91
C SER A 352 13.03 -7.38 -13.74
N LEU A 353 11.81 -6.84 -13.87
CA LEU A 353 11.56 -5.57 -14.56
C LEU A 353 12.38 -4.44 -13.92
N LEU A 354 12.32 -4.31 -12.59
CA LEU A 354 13.08 -3.28 -11.88
C LEU A 354 14.59 -3.51 -11.96
N ALA A 355 15.06 -4.75 -11.86
CA ALA A 355 16.48 -5.08 -11.89
C ALA A 355 17.11 -4.86 -13.28
N TYR A 356 16.38 -5.16 -14.36
CA TYR A 356 16.91 -5.25 -15.71
C TYR A 356 16.49 -4.13 -16.66
N SER A 357 15.65 -3.20 -16.22
CA SER A 357 15.44 -1.93 -16.91
C SER A 357 16.55 -0.93 -16.60
N ASP A 358 16.79 0.00 -17.53
CA ASP A 358 17.79 1.06 -17.42
C ASP A 358 17.16 2.36 -16.87
N VAL A 359 15.89 2.61 -17.19
CA VAL A 359 15.11 3.76 -16.68
C VAL A 359 13.71 3.30 -16.28
N VAL A 360 13.22 3.77 -15.14
CA VAL A 360 11.86 3.52 -14.66
C VAL A 360 11.06 4.81 -14.68
N ILE A 361 9.92 4.80 -15.36
CA ILE A 361 9.00 5.92 -15.46
C ILE A 361 7.72 5.52 -14.74
N ASN A 362 7.24 6.33 -13.81
CA ASN A 362 5.99 6.10 -13.08
C ASN A 362 5.35 7.43 -12.70
N VAL A 363 4.04 7.46 -12.44
CA VAL A 363 3.36 8.70 -12.07
C VAL A 363 3.24 8.77 -10.54
N LEU A 364 4.28 9.27 -9.86
CA LEU A 364 4.29 9.56 -8.42
C LEU A 364 3.84 8.38 -7.53
N SER A 365 4.22 7.16 -7.90
CA SER A 365 3.80 5.94 -7.23
C SER A 365 4.89 5.33 -6.34
N THR A 366 4.53 4.32 -5.54
CA THR A 366 5.50 3.57 -4.73
C THR A 366 6.61 2.95 -5.57
N ILE A 367 6.39 2.72 -6.88
CA ILE A 367 7.39 2.18 -7.81
C ILE A 367 8.67 3.02 -7.81
N SER A 368 8.60 4.31 -7.46
CA SER A 368 9.80 5.12 -7.24
C SER A 368 10.72 4.52 -6.17
N LEU A 369 10.17 4.10 -5.02
CA LEU A 369 10.93 3.40 -3.97
C LEU A 369 11.43 2.04 -4.44
N ASP A 370 10.56 1.27 -5.13
CA ASP A 370 10.93 -0.03 -5.70
C ASP A 370 12.16 0.09 -6.63
N ALA A 371 12.16 1.07 -7.54
CA ALA A 371 13.24 1.33 -8.49
C ALA A 371 14.53 1.82 -7.81
N PHE A 372 14.41 2.65 -6.77
CA PHE A 372 15.57 3.15 -6.01
C PHE A 372 16.34 2.03 -5.29
N ILE A 373 15.65 0.97 -4.86
CA ILE A 373 16.31 -0.21 -4.27
C ILE A 373 17.24 -0.90 -5.27
N PHE A 374 16.90 -0.86 -6.56
CA PHE A 374 17.74 -1.35 -7.65
C PHE A 374 18.68 -0.28 -8.23
N GLU A 375 18.83 0.85 -7.54
CA GLU A 375 19.61 2.02 -7.96
C GLU A 375 19.23 2.56 -9.34
N LYS A 376 17.96 2.38 -9.76
CA LYS A 376 17.50 2.80 -11.09
C LYS A 376 17.10 4.28 -11.13
N PRO A 377 17.42 4.98 -12.24
CA PRO A 377 16.88 6.31 -12.47
C PRO A 377 15.37 6.28 -12.63
N VAL A 378 14.72 7.25 -12.00
CA VAL A 378 13.27 7.41 -11.98
C VAL A 378 12.87 8.74 -12.58
N ILE A 379 11.87 8.71 -13.45
CA ILE A 379 11.21 9.89 -14.02
C ILE A 379 9.73 9.86 -13.67
N ASN A 380 9.21 10.97 -13.15
CA ASN A 380 7.81 11.19 -12.81
C ASN A 380 7.20 12.26 -13.73
N PRO A 381 6.44 11.86 -14.77
CA PRO A 381 5.72 12.82 -15.60
C PRO A 381 4.46 13.33 -14.88
N VAL A 382 4.27 14.65 -14.94
CA VAL A 382 3.16 15.40 -14.34
C VAL A 382 2.76 16.55 -15.28
N PHE A 383 2.28 16.21 -16.46
CA PHE A 383 2.03 17.19 -17.52
C PHE A 383 0.75 17.98 -17.27
N GLY A 384 -0.22 17.40 -16.56
CA GLY A 384 -1.52 18.03 -16.38
C GLY A 384 -1.51 19.10 -15.31
N ASN A 385 -2.18 20.22 -15.59
CA ASN A 385 -2.29 21.37 -14.70
C ASN A 385 -3.64 22.08 -14.91
N ASN A 386 -3.87 23.18 -14.21
CA ASN A 386 -5.14 23.92 -14.30
C ASN A 386 -5.31 24.70 -15.63
N GLU A 387 -4.27 24.81 -16.43
CA GLU A 387 -4.24 25.61 -17.66
C GLU A 387 -4.35 24.74 -18.93
N ASN A 388 -4.23 23.41 -18.81
CA ASN A 388 -4.40 22.49 -19.92
C ASN A 388 -5.57 21.51 -19.69
N GLU A 389 -5.94 20.78 -20.74
CA GLU A 389 -7.09 19.86 -20.73
C GLU A 389 -6.76 18.49 -20.12
N LEU A 390 -5.53 18.30 -19.64
CA LEU A 390 -5.11 17.04 -19.01
C LEU A 390 -5.58 17.00 -17.56
N PHE A 391 -5.72 15.78 -17.02
CA PHE A 391 -5.98 15.61 -15.61
C PHE A 391 -4.84 16.24 -14.80
N ASN A 392 -5.13 17.13 -13.86
CA ASN A 392 -4.11 17.88 -13.13
C ASN A 392 -3.33 16.99 -12.14
N ASP A 393 -2.40 16.16 -12.60
CA ASP A 393 -1.57 15.32 -11.74
C ASP A 393 -0.48 16.10 -10.97
N GLN A 394 -0.15 17.33 -11.37
CA GLN A 394 0.75 18.21 -10.62
C GLN A 394 0.23 18.54 -9.22
N HIS A 395 -1.09 18.49 -8.98
CA HIS A 395 -1.63 18.76 -7.63
C HIS A 395 -1.11 17.76 -6.58
N PHE A 396 -0.77 16.53 -6.98
CA PHE A 396 -0.24 15.51 -6.08
C PHE A 396 1.13 15.86 -5.51
N LEU A 397 1.94 16.68 -6.21
CA LEU A 397 3.25 17.12 -5.72
C LEU A 397 3.18 17.87 -4.37
N LYS A 398 2.00 18.34 -3.98
CA LYS A 398 1.74 19.00 -2.69
C LYS A 398 1.45 18.02 -1.54
N TYR A 399 1.31 16.72 -1.83
CA TYR A 399 1.10 15.70 -0.81
C TYR A 399 2.39 15.49 -0.02
N LYS A 400 2.28 15.37 1.31
CA LYS A 400 3.43 15.45 2.22
C LYS A 400 4.57 14.47 1.91
N HIS A 401 4.25 13.22 1.58
CA HIS A 401 5.25 12.22 1.20
C HIS A 401 5.92 12.55 -0.15
N LEU A 402 5.19 13.16 -1.08
CA LEU A 402 5.73 13.59 -2.38
C LEU A 402 6.53 14.89 -2.28
N THR A 403 6.25 15.78 -1.30
CA THR A 403 7.13 16.93 -1.07
C THR A 403 8.53 16.46 -0.71
N HIS A 404 8.66 15.39 0.09
CA HIS A 404 9.97 14.78 0.39
C HIS A 404 10.65 14.24 -0.88
N LEU A 405 9.89 13.62 -1.80
CA LEU A 405 10.42 13.14 -3.07
C LEU A 405 10.98 14.30 -3.92
N VAL A 406 10.21 15.37 -4.06
CA VAL A 406 10.59 16.57 -4.83
C VAL A 406 11.81 17.25 -4.19
N GLU A 407 11.77 17.53 -2.89
CA GLU A 407 12.83 18.21 -2.14
C GLU A 407 14.13 17.42 -2.13
N SER A 408 14.07 16.08 -2.08
CA SER A 408 15.25 15.22 -2.11
C SER A 408 15.97 15.23 -3.47
N ASN A 409 15.31 15.70 -4.54
CA ASN A 409 15.82 15.66 -5.91
C ASN A 409 16.28 14.25 -6.37
N SER A 410 15.66 13.20 -5.81
CA SER A 410 16.02 11.79 -6.04
C SER A 410 15.48 11.22 -7.35
N SER A 411 14.46 11.87 -7.93
CA SER A 411 13.89 11.57 -9.26
C SER A 411 13.88 12.81 -10.16
N TYR A 412 13.54 12.63 -11.44
CA TYR A 412 13.20 13.72 -12.35
C TYR A 412 11.69 13.96 -12.30
N ILE A 413 11.25 15.18 -11.99
CA ILE A 413 9.85 15.60 -12.13
C ILE A 413 9.75 16.38 -13.44
N VAL A 414 8.93 15.91 -14.38
CA VAL A 414 8.87 16.47 -15.74
C VAL A 414 7.45 16.90 -16.09
N HIS A 415 7.29 18.10 -16.66
CA HIS A 415 6.00 18.78 -16.83
C HIS A 415 5.53 18.84 -18.28
N ASN A 416 6.36 18.36 -19.22
CA ASN A 416 6.03 18.33 -20.64
C ASN A 416 6.88 17.29 -21.39
N GLN A 417 6.51 17.03 -22.63
CA GLN A 417 7.18 16.05 -23.49
C GLN A 417 8.67 16.35 -23.69
N SER A 418 9.05 17.62 -23.81
CA SER A 418 10.45 18.03 -24.02
C SER A 418 11.32 17.78 -22.78
N GLU A 419 10.78 17.98 -21.58
CA GLU A 419 11.43 17.61 -20.32
C GLU A 419 11.54 16.09 -20.17
N LEU A 420 10.49 15.34 -20.53
CA LEU A 420 10.51 13.88 -20.49
C LEU A 420 11.60 13.31 -21.40
N THR A 421 11.71 13.78 -22.65
CA THR A 421 12.77 13.33 -23.58
C THR A 421 14.16 13.57 -23.00
N ARG A 422 14.42 14.80 -22.52
CA ARG A 422 15.73 15.17 -21.94
C ARG A 422 16.05 14.36 -20.69
N ALA A 423 15.05 14.10 -19.85
CA ALA A 423 15.23 13.28 -18.65
C ALA A 423 15.56 11.83 -19.02
N ILE A 424 14.94 11.26 -20.06
CA ILE A 424 15.28 9.92 -20.55
C ILE A 424 16.73 9.89 -21.04
N GLU A 425 17.13 10.85 -21.87
CA GLU A 425 18.51 10.95 -22.37
C GLU A 425 19.53 11.07 -21.24
N ASP A 426 19.30 11.96 -20.26
CA ASP A 426 20.17 12.14 -19.11
C ASP A 426 20.23 10.88 -18.22
N CYS A 427 19.10 10.20 -18.00
CA CYS A 427 19.08 8.96 -17.26
C CYS A 427 19.87 7.83 -17.96
N LEU A 428 19.84 7.78 -19.29
CA LEU A 428 20.59 6.79 -20.06
C LEU A 428 22.08 7.10 -20.14
N GLN A 429 22.46 8.38 -20.23
CA GLN A 429 23.86 8.80 -20.28
C GLN A 429 24.52 8.82 -18.89
N ASN A 430 23.76 9.26 -17.87
CA ASN A 430 24.24 9.51 -16.51
C ASN A 430 23.38 8.80 -15.44
N PRO A 431 23.20 7.46 -15.49
CA PRO A 431 22.22 6.74 -14.65
C PRO A 431 22.44 6.93 -13.14
N ARG A 432 23.67 7.24 -12.73
CA ARG A 432 24.09 7.39 -11.33
C ARG A 432 24.01 8.82 -10.78
N ILE A 433 23.68 9.82 -11.60
CA ILE A 433 23.76 11.24 -11.22
C ILE A 433 22.95 11.59 -9.95
N LYS A 434 21.82 10.91 -9.72
CA LYS A 434 20.98 11.08 -8.52
C LYS A 434 21.09 9.93 -7.51
N ASN A 435 22.06 9.01 -7.63
CA ASN A 435 22.12 7.81 -6.78
C ASN A 435 22.18 8.13 -5.28
N GLU A 436 22.99 9.11 -4.88
CA GLU A 436 23.11 9.47 -3.47
C GLU A 436 21.82 10.09 -2.92
N ALA A 437 21.12 10.90 -3.73
CA ALA A 437 19.81 11.42 -3.39
C ALA A 437 18.77 10.29 -3.24
N ARG A 438 18.79 9.29 -4.11
CA ARG A 438 17.92 8.09 -4.01
C ARG A 438 18.21 7.30 -2.74
N LYS A 439 19.48 7.06 -2.41
CA LYS A 439 19.87 6.38 -1.16
C LYS A 439 19.46 7.16 0.07
N ALA A 440 19.62 8.49 0.06
CA ALA A 440 19.16 9.36 1.14
C ALA A 440 17.64 9.30 1.32
N PHE A 441 16.89 9.30 0.22
CA PHE A 441 15.44 9.17 0.22
C PHE A 441 14.98 7.81 0.76
N ILE A 442 15.64 6.71 0.37
CA ILE A 442 15.37 5.38 0.91
C ILE A 442 15.63 5.32 2.42
N ARG A 443 16.71 5.92 2.92
CA ARG A 443 16.97 5.99 4.38
C ARG A 443 15.90 6.80 5.12
N LEU A 444 15.36 7.85 4.50
CA LEU A 444 14.30 8.67 5.08
C LEU A 444 12.98 7.88 5.21
N GLU A 445 12.57 7.23 4.12
CA GLU A 445 11.26 6.56 4.02
C GLU A 445 11.27 5.13 4.60
N ILE A 446 12.36 4.38 4.42
CA ILE A 446 12.50 2.95 4.75
C ILE A 446 13.62 2.78 5.79
N GLY A 447 13.51 3.46 6.94
CA GLY A 447 14.59 3.57 7.93
C GLY A 447 15.19 2.26 8.46
N GLY A 448 14.55 1.10 8.28
CA GLY A 448 15.11 -0.22 8.57
C GLY A 448 15.76 -0.91 7.35
N GLU A 449 16.84 -1.66 7.58
CA GLU A 449 17.46 -2.49 6.54
C GLU A 449 16.46 -3.50 5.95
N ILE A 450 16.50 -3.67 4.62
CA ILE A 450 15.67 -4.67 3.93
C ILE A 450 16.05 -6.09 4.39
N ASN A 451 17.35 -6.35 4.55
CA ASN A 451 17.83 -7.64 5.04
C ASN A 451 17.37 -7.88 6.49
N GLY A 452 16.81 -9.07 6.74
CA GLY A 452 16.30 -9.44 8.06
C GLY A 452 15.04 -8.68 8.50
N THR A 453 14.33 -8.01 7.58
CA THR A 453 13.07 -7.30 7.92
C THR A 453 12.07 -8.23 8.58
N SER A 454 11.82 -9.40 8.00
CA SER A 454 10.89 -10.39 8.57
C SER A 454 11.28 -10.87 9.96
N ASN A 455 12.58 -11.12 10.19
CA ASN A 455 13.10 -11.51 11.50
C ASN A 455 12.87 -10.39 12.54
N ARG A 456 13.15 -9.14 12.17
CA ARG A 456 12.96 -7.96 13.02
C ARG A 456 11.50 -7.78 13.42
N ILE A 457 10.57 -7.94 12.48
CA ILE A 457 9.13 -7.89 12.75
C ILE A 457 8.73 -9.02 13.71
N ALA A 458 9.12 -10.26 13.42
CA ALA A 458 8.79 -11.43 14.26
C ALA A 458 9.36 -11.28 15.69
N GLN A 459 10.62 -10.86 15.82
CA GLN A 459 11.27 -10.61 17.10
C GLN A 459 10.60 -9.49 17.88
N THR A 460 10.20 -8.41 17.22
CA THR A 460 9.47 -7.30 17.83
C THR A 460 8.13 -7.78 18.40
N LEU A 461 7.34 -8.50 17.59
CA LEU A 461 6.07 -9.06 18.05
C LEU A 461 6.24 -10.04 19.21
N HIS A 462 7.28 -10.86 19.18
CA HIS A 462 7.56 -11.81 20.26
C HIS A 462 7.93 -11.08 21.56
N SER A 463 8.77 -10.04 21.50
CA SER A 463 9.15 -9.24 22.68
C SER A 463 7.98 -8.54 23.37
N ILE A 464 6.89 -8.28 22.65
CA ILE A 464 5.67 -7.69 23.22
C ILE A 464 4.94 -8.68 24.13
N VAL A 465 5.02 -9.99 23.86
CA VAL A 465 4.29 -11.04 24.59
C VAL A 465 5.15 -11.90 25.50
N SER A 466 6.48 -11.79 25.38
CA SER A 466 7.46 -12.52 26.20
C SER A 466 7.54 -12.02 27.64
#